data_AF-A0A7V8X4D9-F1
#
_entry.id   AF-A0A7V8X4D9-F1
#
_cell.length_a   1.000
_cell.length_b   1.000
_cell.length_c   1.000
_cell.angle_alpha   90.00
_cell.angle_beta   90.00
_cell.angle_gamma   90.00
#
_symmetry.space_group_name_H-M   'P 1'
#
loop_
_entity.id
_entity.type
_entity.pdbx_description
1 polymer ?
#
loop_
_entity_poly.entity_id
_entity_poly.type
_entity_poly.pdbx_seq_one_letter_code
_entity_poly.pdbx_strand_id
1 'polypeptide(L)'
;MDGYVKRHLIDPFIMPLVFIGVLAVIVITIGEILLGMFEPGETKDRLDRMELWFALGLSLLIIFGLGFLATRPEGTLGPVDRDLAIGNRAIFEEPLPPIDVRARAGAPGAVADITNGYTLYADNGALAEVRGLLPGASDYGKRFQGFIYAKGLSGASSELWIPIEAVMSVYPETKSAFLAIKGDETEHYGWNVPPESMRRAPARKVDHL
;
A
#
# COMPACT_ATOMS: atom_id res chain seq x y z
N MET A 1 23.11 28.55 0.24
CA MET A 1 24.00 27.42 -0.13
C MET A 1 24.58 26.71 1.08
N ASP A 2 24.87 27.40 2.18
CA ASP A 2 25.44 26.82 3.42
C ASP A 2 24.57 25.73 4.11
N GLY A 3 23.24 25.90 4.13
CA GLY A 3 22.34 24.94 4.78
C GLY A 3 22.09 23.64 4.00
N TYR A 4 22.31 23.63 2.68
CA TYR A 4 22.01 22.48 1.83
C TYR A 4 23.12 21.43 1.91
N VAL A 5 24.39 21.87 1.92
CA VAL A 5 25.56 21.00 2.05
C VAL A 5 25.63 20.36 3.45
N LYS A 6 25.31 21.12 4.51
CA LYS A 6 25.29 20.60 5.87
C LYS A 6 24.28 19.45 6.06
N ARG A 7 23.08 19.60 5.50
CA ARG A 7 22.00 18.60 5.63
C ARG A 7 22.18 17.36 4.74
N HIS A 8 22.78 17.49 3.55
CA HIS A 8 22.89 16.38 2.60
C HIS A 8 24.23 15.64 2.63
N LEU A 9 25.31 16.27 3.09
CA LEU A 9 26.65 15.67 3.10
C LEU A 9 27.22 15.48 4.50
N ILE A 10 26.99 16.43 5.40
CA ILE A 10 27.64 16.44 6.72
C ILE A 10 26.87 15.57 7.72
N ASP A 11 25.56 15.80 7.86
CA ASP A 11 24.73 15.07 8.82
C ASP A 11 24.69 13.53 8.61
N PRO A 12 24.61 12.96 7.37
CA PRO A 12 24.56 11.51 7.21
C PRO A 12 25.89 10.79 7.44
N PHE A 13 27.03 11.48 7.34
CA PHE A 13 28.35 10.90 7.61
C PHE A 13 28.81 11.12 9.05
N ILE A 14 28.48 12.27 9.65
CA ILE A 14 28.85 12.55 11.05
C ILE A 14 28.02 11.69 12.01
N MET A 15 26.74 11.47 11.73
CA MET A 15 25.87 10.70 12.63
C MET A 15 26.39 9.27 12.93
N PRO A 16 26.75 8.43 11.94
CA PRO A 16 27.32 7.11 12.23
C PRO A 16 28.67 7.21 12.94
N LEU A 17 29.48 8.23 12.64
CA LEU A 17 30.78 8.43 13.27
C LEU A 17 30.66 8.84 14.74
N VAL A 18 29.69 9.70 15.07
CA VAL A 18 29.34 10.08 16.45
C VAL A 18 28.77 8.87 17.20
N PHE A 19 27.91 8.08 16.56
CA PHE A 19 27.34 6.88 17.17
C PHE A 19 28.42 5.83 17.50
N ILE A 20 29.34 5.58 16.57
CA ILE A 20 30.51 4.71 16.78
C ILE A 20 31.40 5.28 17.89
N GLY A 21 31.63 6.59 17.92
CA GLY A 21 32.39 7.26 18.96
C GLY A 21 31.77 7.07 20.35
N VAL A 22 30.46 7.29 20.47
CA VAL A 22 29.72 7.08 21.73
C VAL A 22 29.77 5.61 22.15
N LEU A 23 29.57 4.67 21.22
CA LEU A 23 29.66 3.25 21.49
C LEU A 23 31.06 2.85 21.97
N ALA A 24 32.11 3.32 21.30
CA ALA A 24 33.49 3.06 21.66
C ALA A 24 33.82 3.59 23.06
N VAL A 25 33.38 4.81 23.39
CA VAL A 25 33.53 5.37 24.74
C VAL A 25 32.84 4.47 25.77
N ILE A 26 31.61 4.04 25.52
CA ILE A 26 30.90 3.14 26.44
C ILE A 26 31.66 1.82 26.62
N VAL A 27 32.13 1.19 25.54
CA VAL A 27 32.86 -0.08 25.60
C VAL A 27 34.19 0.08 26.34
N ILE A 28 34.95 1.14 26.07
CA ILE A 28 36.22 1.42 26.76
C ILE A 28 35.98 1.68 28.24
N THR A 29 34.99 2.50 28.58
CA THR A 29 34.67 2.81 29.98
C THR A 29 34.26 1.56 30.74
N ILE A 30 33.43 0.70 30.14
CA ILE A 30 33.05 -0.59 30.73
C ILE A 30 34.26 -1.52 30.86
N GLY A 31 35.12 -1.57 29.83
CA GLY A 31 36.34 -2.39 29.83
C GLY A 31 37.35 -1.97 30.88
N GLU A 32 37.61 -0.68 31.04
CA GLU A 32 38.51 -0.14 32.07
C GLU A 32 37.96 -0.39 33.48
N ILE A 33 36.65 -0.25 33.68
CA ILE A 33 36.01 -0.58 34.96
C ILE A 33 36.13 -2.09 35.24
N LEU A 34 35.87 -2.97 34.26
CA LEU A 34 36.01 -4.42 34.41
C LEU A 34 37.45 -4.86 34.71
N LEU A 35 38.43 -4.23 34.07
CA LEU A 35 39.85 -4.52 34.30
C LEU A 35 40.33 -3.98 35.66
N GLY A 36 39.85 -2.81 36.09
CA GLY A 36 40.10 -2.29 37.43
C GLY A 36 39.46 -3.11 38.55
N MET A 37 38.44 -3.91 38.24
CA MET A 37 37.74 -4.80 39.19
C MET A 37 38.39 -6.18 39.33
N PHE A 38 39.42 -6.52 38.55
CA PHE A 38 40.08 -7.84 38.58
C PHE A 38 41.38 -7.79 39.40
N GLU A 39 41.26 -7.60 40.72
CA GLU A 39 42.38 -7.87 41.64
C GLU A 39 42.37 -9.35 42.07
N PRO A 40 43.43 -10.12 41.76
CA PRO A 40 43.49 -11.53 42.13
C PRO A 40 43.81 -11.66 43.61
N GLY A 41 42.80 -11.78 44.50
CA GLY A 41 43.08 -12.28 45.84
C GLY A 41 42.09 -12.13 46.99
N GLU A 42 41.11 -11.21 47.01
CA GLU A 42 40.39 -10.95 48.27
C GLU A 42 38.90 -11.35 48.32
N THR A 43 38.61 -12.36 49.14
CA THR A 43 37.32 -12.83 49.62
C THR A 43 36.87 -12.05 50.88
N LYS A 44 36.74 -10.72 50.81
CA LYS A 44 36.03 -9.93 51.83
C LYS A 44 34.72 -9.38 51.29
N ASP A 45 33.70 -9.41 52.14
CA ASP A 45 32.28 -9.06 51.94
C ASP A 45 31.80 -8.82 50.50
N ARG A 46 31.06 -9.78 49.95
CA ARG A 46 30.56 -9.73 48.57
C ARG A 46 29.47 -8.68 48.32
N LEU A 47 28.88 -8.12 49.38
CA LEU A 47 27.73 -7.20 49.30
C LEU A 47 28.10 -5.72 49.44
N ASP A 48 29.25 -5.38 50.03
CA ASP A 48 29.71 -3.98 50.18
C ASP A 48 30.64 -3.54 49.04
N ARG A 49 30.74 -4.40 48.02
CA ARG A 49 31.48 -4.19 46.79
C ARG A 49 30.78 -3.12 45.96
N MET A 50 31.42 -1.96 45.83
CA MET A 50 30.96 -0.84 44.99
C MET A 50 30.70 -1.31 43.54
N GLU A 51 31.40 -2.35 43.11
CA GLU A 51 31.24 -3.07 41.86
C GLU A 51 29.82 -3.64 41.66
N LEU A 52 29.23 -4.19 42.73
CA LEU A 52 27.90 -4.78 42.70
C LEU A 52 26.84 -3.69 42.53
N TRP A 53 27.03 -2.55 43.20
CA TRP A 53 26.16 -1.38 43.09
C TRP A 53 26.22 -0.74 41.71
N PHE A 54 27.41 -0.72 41.09
CA PHE A 54 27.57 -0.22 39.72
C PHE A 54 26.89 -1.15 38.70
N ALA A 55 27.09 -2.47 38.81
CA ALA A 55 26.43 -3.45 37.96
C ALA A 55 24.90 -3.41 38.12
N LEU A 56 24.41 -3.25 39.35
CA LEU A 56 22.99 -3.05 39.65
C LEU A 56 22.46 -1.75 39.03
N GLY A 57 23.19 -0.65 39.15
CA GLY A 57 22.83 0.64 38.54
C GLY A 57 22.76 0.56 37.01
N LEU A 58 23.75 -0.07 36.37
CA LEU A 58 23.79 -0.24 34.92
C LEU A 58 22.65 -1.14 34.41
N SER A 59 22.39 -2.26 35.10
CA SER A 59 21.27 -3.15 34.76
C SER A 59 19.92 -2.46 34.92
N LEU A 60 19.73 -1.65 35.97
CA LEU A 60 18.54 -0.81 36.15
C LEU A 60 18.39 0.20 35.01
N LEU A 61 19.47 0.84 34.57
CA LEU A 61 19.45 1.80 33.46
C LEU A 61 19.08 1.12 32.14
N ILE A 62 19.62 -0.06 31.86
CA ILE A 62 19.29 -0.84 30.66
C ILE A 62 17.82 -1.28 30.70
N ILE A 63 17.35 -1.82 31.82
CA ILE A 63 15.95 -2.25 32.00
C ILE A 63 15.00 -1.07 31.87
N PHE A 64 15.34 0.08 32.46
CA PHE A 64 14.57 1.30 32.34
C PHE A 64 14.55 1.81 30.89
N GLY A 65 15.68 1.79 30.19
CA GLY A 65 15.78 2.16 28.78
C GLY A 65 14.93 1.25 27.87
N LEU A 66 15.02 -0.07 28.05
CA LEU A 66 14.24 -1.05 27.31
C LEU A 66 12.74 -0.96 27.65
N GLY A 67 12.40 -0.76 28.93
CA GLY A 67 11.03 -0.56 29.39
C GLY A 67 10.42 0.72 28.82
N PHE A 68 11.17 1.82 28.80
CA PHE A 68 10.77 3.07 28.15
C PHE A 68 10.58 2.88 26.64
N LEU A 69 11.51 2.18 25.97
CA LEU A 69 11.40 1.84 24.55
C LEU A 69 10.17 0.97 24.23
N ALA A 70 9.76 0.09 25.15
CA ALA A 70 8.64 -0.84 24.97
C ALA A 70 7.27 -0.22 25.34
N THR A 71 7.23 0.72 26.28
CA THR A 71 5.98 1.36 26.77
C THR A 71 5.72 2.71 26.13
N ARG A 72 6.60 3.18 25.25
CA ARG A 72 6.41 4.45 24.58
C ARG A 72 5.23 4.40 23.60
N PRO A 73 4.50 5.52 23.45
CA PRO A 73 3.58 5.69 22.34
C PRO A 73 4.35 5.70 21.02
N GLU A 74 3.80 5.01 20.01
CA GLU A 74 4.30 5.02 18.63
C GLU A 74 4.39 6.47 18.11
N GLY A 75 5.56 6.85 17.57
CA GLY A 75 5.82 8.19 17.02
C GLY A 75 6.62 9.14 17.91
N THR A 76 7.00 8.72 19.12
CA THR A 76 7.73 9.57 20.09
C THR A 76 9.23 9.72 19.80
N LEU A 77 9.86 8.77 19.10
CA LEU A 77 11.28 8.88 18.71
C LEU A 77 11.47 9.58 17.35
N GLY A 78 10.44 10.25 16.83
CA GLY A 78 10.50 11.08 15.64
C GLY A 78 11.03 10.32 14.42
N PRO A 79 12.26 10.58 13.93
CA PRO A 79 12.78 9.94 12.71
C PRO A 79 13.00 8.42 12.82
N VAL A 80 13.13 7.88 14.03
CA VAL A 80 13.45 6.45 14.27
C VAL A 80 12.20 5.56 14.22
N ASP A 81 11.01 6.11 14.44
CA ASP A 81 9.72 5.40 14.37
C ASP A 81 9.07 5.43 12.98
N ARG A 82 9.73 6.04 12.00
CA ARG A 82 9.17 6.11 10.66
C ARG A 82 9.24 4.72 10.03
N ASP A 83 8.07 4.18 9.68
CA ASP A 83 7.97 3.03 8.77
C ASP A 83 8.66 3.39 7.46
N LEU A 84 9.94 3.03 7.36
CA LEU A 84 10.75 3.27 6.18
C LEU A 84 10.32 2.26 5.12
N ALA A 85 9.21 2.57 4.44
CA ALA A 85 8.81 1.88 3.23
C ALA A 85 9.95 2.02 2.21
N ILE A 86 10.50 0.88 1.82
CA ILE A 86 11.61 0.70 0.87
C ILE A 86 11.51 1.72 -0.28
N GLY A 87 12.48 2.64 -0.35
CA GLY A 87 12.55 3.71 -1.34
C GLY A 87 13.74 4.66 -1.09
N ASN A 88 14.10 5.46 -2.09
CA ASN A 88 15.26 6.38 -2.08
C ASN A 88 15.11 7.62 -1.16
N ARG A 89 14.34 7.52 -0.07
CA ARG A 89 13.98 8.68 0.75
C ARG A 89 14.91 8.85 1.94
N ALA A 90 15.42 10.06 2.15
CA ALA A 90 16.23 10.39 3.31
C ALA A 90 15.36 10.46 4.59
N ILE A 91 15.88 9.95 5.70
CA ILE A 91 15.20 9.81 7.01
C ILE A 91 14.63 11.16 7.52
N PHE A 92 15.20 12.29 7.09
CA PHE A 92 14.83 13.65 7.54
C PHE A 92 13.94 14.42 6.56
N GLU A 93 13.51 13.83 5.46
CA GLU A 93 12.62 14.51 4.52
C GLU A 93 11.20 14.58 5.08
N GLU A 94 10.56 15.74 4.93
CA GLU A 94 9.20 15.97 5.41
C GLU A 94 8.21 15.20 4.54
N PRO A 95 7.28 14.38 5.10
CA PRO A 95 6.38 13.57 4.31
C PRO A 95 5.63 14.43 3.30
N LEU A 96 5.64 14.01 2.03
CA LEU A 96 4.82 14.65 1.01
C LEU A 96 3.37 14.64 1.52
N PRO A 97 2.61 15.74 1.30
CA PRO A 97 1.21 15.75 1.67
C PRO A 97 0.52 14.54 1.04
N PRO A 98 -0.37 13.83 1.78
CA PRO A 98 -1.07 12.70 1.22
C PRO A 98 -1.80 13.15 -0.04
N ILE A 99 -1.47 12.52 -1.17
CA ILE A 99 -2.15 12.80 -2.43
C ILE A 99 -3.57 12.28 -2.26
N ASP A 100 -4.54 13.18 -2.20
CA ASP A 100 -5.95 12.79 -2.26
C ASP A 100 -6.23 12.27 -3.67
N VAL A 101 -6.25 10.95 -3.81
CA VAL A 101 -6.52 10.26 -5.07
C VAL A 101 -7.91 10.64 -5.59
N ARG A 102 -8.83 11.04 -4.70
CA ARG A 102 -10.17 11.53 -5.04
C ARG A 102 -10.16 12.96 -5.58
N ALA A 103 -9.11 13.75 -5.35
CA ALA A 103 -9.00 15.07 -5.97
C ALA A 103 -8.66 15.00 -7.47
N ARG A 104 -8.16 13.85 -7.96
CA ARG A 104 -7.88 13.61 -9.39
C ARG A 104 -9.01 12.91 -10.14
N ALA A 105 -9.95 12.32 -9.41
CA ALA A 105 -11.13 11.71 -9.99
C ALA A 105 -12.29 12.68 -9.77
N GLY A 106 -12.87 13.20 -10.84
CA GLY A 106 -14.11 13.99 -10.76
C GLY A 106 -15.21 13.23 -10.01
N ALA A 107 -16.32 13.91 -9.71
CA ALA A 107 -17.43 13.30 -8.99
C ALA A 107 -17.87 11.99 -9.68
N PRO A 108 -18.12 10.90 -8.91
CA PRO A 108 -18.61 9.66 -9.50
C PRO A 108 -19.94 9.92 -10.20
N GLY A 109 -20.00 9.56 -11.48
CA GLY A 109 -21.21 9.63 -12.31
C GLY A 109 -22.13 8.44 -12.09
N ALA A 110 -23.29 8.50 -12.74
CA ALA A 110 -24.25 7.41 -12.80
C ALA A 110 -24.03 6.57 -14.07
N VAL A 111 -24.56 5.35 -14.08
CA VAL A 111 -24.59 4.51 -15.31
C VAL A 111 -25.35 5.21 -16.44
N ALA A 112 -26.35 6.05 -16.11
CA ALA A 112 -27.08 6.85 -17.09
C ALA A 112 -26.19 7.86 -17.86
N ASP A 113 -25.02 8.20 -17.33
CA ASP A 113 -24.07 9.13 -17.97
C ASP A 113 -23.19 8.45 -19.03
N ILE A 114 -23.22 7.12 -19.11
CA ILE A 114 -22.45 6.35 -20.09
C ILE A 114 -23.03 6.65 -21.48
N THR A 115 -22.19 7.16 -22.37
CA THR A 115 -22.56 7.41 -23.77
C THR A 115 -21.60 6.72 -24.71
N ASN A 116 -21.88 6.81 -26.02
CA ASN A 116 -20.96 6.33 -27.04
C ASN A 116 -19.57 6.99 -26.92
N GLY A 117 -18.53 6.20 -27.14
CA GLY A 117 -17.13 6.64 -27.02
C GLY A 117 -16.56 6.59 -25.60
N TYR A 118 -17.29 6.07 -24.61
CA TYR A 118 -16.72 5.76 -23.30
C TYR A 118 -15.76 4.58 -23.40
N THR A 119 -14.69 4.60 -22.60
CA THR A 119 -13.78 3.45 -22.44
C THR A 119 -14.19 2.66 -21.19
N LEU A 120 -14.43 1.37 -21.39
CA LEU A 120 -14.69 0.41 -20.33
C LEU A 120 -13.36 -0.20 -19.87
N TYR A 121 -13.09 -0.11 -18.58
CA TYR A 121 -11.92 -0.68 -17.93
C TYR A 121 -12.33 -1.88 -17.08
N ALA A 122 -11.64 -2.99 -17.26
CA ALA A 122 -11.64 -4.12 -16.35
C ALA A 122 -10.44 -4.01 -15.39
N ASP A 123 -10.34 -4.89 -14.41
CA ASP A 123 -9.25 -4.89 -13.42
C ASP A 123 -7.85 -4.99 -14.05
N ASN A 124 -7.74 -5.59 -15.23
CA ASN A 124 -6.49 -5.77 -15.98
C ASN A 124 -6.22 -4.66 -17.02
N GLY A 125 -7.11 -3.69 -17.21
CA GLY A 125 -6.91 -2.55 -18.11
C GLY A 125 -8.10 -2.21 -19.01
N ALA A 126 -7.84 -1.43 -20.06
CA ALA A 126 -8.85 -1.00 -21.02
C ALA A 126 -9.38 -2.21 -21.81
N LEU A 127 -10.66 -2.51 -21.64
CA LEU A 127 -11.31 -3.69 -22.19
C LEU A 127 -12.04 -3.38 -23.51
N ALA A 128 -12.83 -2.31 -23.56
CA ALA A 128 -13.73 -2.05 -24.68
C ALA A 128 -14.13 -0.58 -24.81
N GLU A 129 -14.59 -0.18 -25.99
CA GLU A 129 -15.16 1.15 -26.27
C GLU A 129 -16.68 1.04 -26.46
N VAL A 130 -17.47 1.85 -25.75
CA VAL A 130 -18.94 1.85 -25.82
C VAL A 130 -19.41 2.34 -27.18
N ARG A 131 -20.25 1.54 -27.84
CA ARG A 131 -20.87 1.83 -29.15
C ARG A 131 -22.36 2.13 -29.05
N GLY A 132 -23.04 1.61 -28.03
CA GLY A 132 -24.45 1.84 -27.79
C GLY A 132 -24.92 1.29 -26.46
N LEU A 133 -26.09 1.77 -26.01
CA LEU A 133 -26.82 1.24 -24.87
C LEU A 133 -28.12 0.61 -25.36
N LEU A 134 -28.47 -0.54 -24.78
CA LEU A 134 -29.70 -1.25 -25.10
C LEU A 134 -30.56 -1.40 -23.84
N PRO A 135 -31.89 -1.19 -23.97
CA PRO A 135 -32.81 -1.28 -22.85
C PRO A 135 -32.95 -2.72 -22.36
N GLY A 136 -33.40 -2.86 -21.12
CA GLY A 136 -33.43 -4.12 -20.37
C GLY A 136 -33.94 -5.33 -21.14
N ALA A 137 -33.18 -6.42 -20.99
CA ALA A 137 -33.42 -7.69 -21.64
C ALA A 137 -33.15 -8.85 -20.67
N SER A 138 -33.74 -10.01 -20.96
CA SER A 138 -33.42 -11.25 -20.25
C SER A 138 -32.25 -11.96 -20.92
N ASP A 139 -31.36 -12.49 -20.11
CA ASP A 139 -30.28 -13.37 -20.55
C ASP A 139 -30.00 -14.42 -19.45
N TYR A 140 -29.75 -15.68 -19.82
CA TYR A 140 -29.58 -16.80 -18.88
C TYR A 140 -30.67 -16.93 -17.80
N GLY A 141 -31.93 -16.62 -18.15
CA GLY A 141 -33.05 -16.64 -17.20
C GLY A 141 -33.02 -15.55 -16.12
N LYS A 142 -32.05 -14.63 -16.16
CA LYS A 142 -32.01 -13.41 -15.34
C LYS A 142 -32.48 -12.21 -16.15
N ARG A 143 -33.07 -11.23 -15.47
CA ARG A 143 -33.52 -9.99 -16.09
C ARG A 143 -32.51 -8.89 -15.77
N PHE A 144 -31.95 -8.30 -16.81
CA PHE A 144 -31.01 -7.20 -16.72
C PHE A 144 -31.72 -5.88 -17.07
N GLN A 145 -31.31 -4.79 -16.42
CA GLN A 145 -31.85 -3.45 -16.64
C GLN A 145 -31.42 -2.87 -18.00
N GLY A 146 -30.31 -3.35 -18.55
CA GLY A 146 -29.85 -3.01 -19.88
C GLY A 146 -28.48 -3.60 -20.19
N PHE A 147 -28.08 -3.47 -21.45
CA PHE A 147 -26.80 -3.95 -21.95
C PHE A 147 -26.05 -2.82 -22.62
N ILE A 148 -24.75 -2.76 -22.37
CA ILE A 148 -23.80 -1.91 -23.04
C ILE A 148 -23.24 -2.71 -24.21
N TYR A 149 -23.52 -2.28 -25.42
CA TYR A 149 -22.87 -2.79 -26.61
C TYR A 149 -21.54 -2.07 -26.77
N ALA A 150 -20.46 -2.83 -26.67
CA ALA A 150 -19.10 -2.31 -26.71
C ALA A 150 -18.25 -3.08 -27.72
N LYS A 151 -17.27 -2.39 -28.30
CA LYS A 151 -16.25 -2.96 -29.17
C LYS A 151 -15.02 -3.28 -28.35
N GLY A 152 -14.61 -4.54 -28.27
CA GLY A 152 -13.40 -4.92 -27.55
C GLY A 152 -12.13 -4.24 -28.08
N LEU A 153 -11.22 -3.93 -27.16
CA LEU A 153 -9.90 -3.38 -27.40
C LEU A 153 -8.84 -4.42 -27.01
N SER A 154 -7.63 -4.29 -27.58
CA SER A 154 -6.42 -5.00 -27.11
C SER A 154 -6.55 -6.52 -26.92
N GLY A 155 -7.22 -7.22 -27.86
CA GLY A 155 -7.36 -8.68 -27.84
C GLY A 155 -8.67 -9.21 -27.24
N ALA A 156 -9.54 -8.33 -26.72
CA ALA A 156 -10.91 -8.70 -26.36
C ALA A 156 -11.78 -8.96 -27.62
N SER A 157 -12.90 -9.67 -27.43
CA SER A 157 -13.89 -9.94 -28.49
C SER A 157 -14.32 -8.65 -29.19
N SER A 158 -14.44 -8.69 -30.52
CA SER A 158 -14.84 -7.53 -31.34
C SER A 158 -16.19 -6.96 -30.96
N GLU A 159 -17.08 -7.81 -30.44
CA GLU A 159 -18.39 -7.44 -29.95
C GLU A 159 -18.56 -7.96 -28.52
N LEU A 160 -18.98 -7.07 -27.64
CA LEU A 160 -19.25 -7.35 -26.24
C LEU A 160 -20.61 -6.79 -25.83
N TRP A 161 -21.36 -7.59 -25.10
CA TRP A 161 -22.68 -7.31 -24.56
C TRP A 161 -22.60 -7.35 -23.04
N ILE A 162 -22.33 -6.19 -22.46
CA ILE A 162 -21.98 -6.08 -21.04
C ILE A 162 -23.20 -5.62 -20.27
N PRO A 163 -23.72 -6.37 -19.30
CA PRO A 163 -24.86 -5.93 -18.50
C PRO A 163 -24.48 -4.67 -17.71
N ILE A 164 -25.41 -3.73 -17.59
CA ILE A 164 -25.23 -2.49 -16.83
C ILE A 164 -24.83 -2.75 -15.38
N GLU A 165 -25.33 -3.85 -14.82
CA GLU A 165 -25.05 -4.32 -13.47
C GLU A 165 -23.58 -4.69 -13.23
N ALA A 166 -22.80 -4.92 -14.30
CA ALA A 166 -21.38 -5.15 -14.20
C ALA A 166 -20.57 -3.85 -14.01
N VAL A 167 -21.18 -2.68 -14.17
CA VAL A 167 -20.50 -1.38 -13.98
C VAL A 167 -20.41 -1.04 -12.49
N MET A 168 -19.19 -0.85 -11.99
CA MET A 168 -18.93 -0.46 -10.59
C MET A 168 -18.92 1.04 -10.39
N SER A 169 -18.26 1.76 -11.29
CA SER A 169 -18.08 3.21 -11.17
C SER A 169 -17.98 3.85 -12.55
N VAL A 170 -18.50 5.07 -12.65
CA VAL A 170 -18.49 5.87 -13.87
C VAL A 170 -17.81 7.20 -13.56
N TYR A 171 -16.95 7.64 -14.46
CA TYR A 171 -16.24 8.92 -14.38
C TYR A 171 -16.54 9.72 -15.65
N PRO A 172 -17.57 10.58 -15.64
CA PRO A 172 -18.01 11.29 -16.84
C PRO A 172 -16.95 12.23 -17.41
N GLU A 173 -16.15 12.87 -16.55
CA GLU A 173 -15.11 13.81 -16.96
C GLU A 173 -14.03 13.18 -17.84
N THR A 174 -13.70 11.91 -17.58
CA THR A 174 -12.69 11.15 -18.35
C THR A 174 -13.31 10.22 -19.39
N LYS A 175 -14.65 10.16 -19.47
CA LYS A 175 -15.40 9.20 -20.29
C LYS A 175 -14.98 7.75 -20.03
N SER A 176 -14.80 7.41 -18.76
CA SER A 176 -14.34 6.10 -18.32
C SER A 176 -15.37 5.43 -17.43
N ALA A 177 -15.59 4.14 -17.61
CA ALA A 177 -16.38 3.32 -16.68
C ALA A 177 -15.61 2.06 -16.31
N PHE A 178 -15.70 1.65 -15.05
CA PHE A 178 -15.00 0.48 -14.52
C PHE A 178 -15.97 -0.67 -14.29
N LEU A 179 -15.55 -1.87 -14.66
CA LEU A 179 -16.34 -3.10 -14.58
C LEU A 179 -15.87 -3.97 -13.42
N ALA A 180 -16.80 -4.70 -12.80
CA ALA A 180 -16.56 -5.65 -11.72
C ALA A 180 -16.02 -7.00 -12.21
N ILE A 181 -15.15 -7.01 -13.21
CA ILE A 181 -14.63 -8.24 -13.83
C ILE A 181 -13.15 -8.12 -14.15
N LYS A 182 -12.50 -9.28 -14.29
CA LYS A 182 -11.21 -9.37 -14.98
C LYS A 182 -11.48 -9.53 -16.48
N GLY A 183 -10.73 -8.81 -17.32
CA GLY A 183 -11.02 -8.73 -18.76
C GLY A 183 -10.97 -10.07 -19.51
N ASP A 184 -10.28 -11.08 -18.96
CA ASP A 184 -10.22 -12.46 -19.47
C ASP A 184 -11.48 -13.29 -19.16
N GLU A 185 -12.36 -12.83 -18.28
CA GLU A 185 -13.59 -13.55 -17.89
C GLU A 185 -14.78 -13.26 -18.83
N THR A 186 -14.61 -12.38 -19.83
CA THR A 186 -15.71 -11.98 -20.74
C THR A 186 -16.34 -13.16 -21.49
N GLU A 187 -15.56 -14.16 -21.86
CA GLU A 187 -16.07 -15.40 -22.49
C GLU A 187 -16.78 -16.32 -21.50
N HIS A 188 -16.30 -16.38 -20.26
CA HIS A 188 -16.93 -17.14 -19.19
C HIS A 188 -18.34 -16.62 -18.90
N TYR A 189 -18.49 -15.29 -18.87
CA TYR A 189 -19.81 -14.65 -18.73
C TYR A 189 -20.63 -14.64 -20.03
N GLY A 190 -20.05 -15.11 -21.15
CA GLY A 190 -20.75 -15.19 -22.43
C GLY A 190 -21.03 -13.84 -23.09
N TRP A 191 -20.34 -12.77 -22.68
CA TRP A 191 -20.58 -11.41 -23.19
C TRP A 191 -20.15 -11.24 -24.64
N ASN A 192 -19.40 -12.18 -25.20
CA ASN A 192 -19.09 -12.27 -26.62
C ASN A 192 -20.29 -12.66 -27.49
N VAL A 193 -21.43 -13.01 -26.89
CA VAL A 193 -22.65 -13.40 -27.58
C VAL A 193 -23.76 -12.39 -27.27
N PRO A 194 -24.60 -12.00 -28.26
CA PRO A 194 -25.72 -11.12 -28.00
C PRO A 194 -26.73 -11.73 -27.00
N PRO A 195 -27.43 -10.91 -26.21
CA PRO A 195 -28.45 -11.38 -25.27
C PRO A 195 -29.55 -12.16 -25.99
N GLU A 196 -30.21 -13.09 -25.28
CA GLU A 196 -31.28 -13.92 -25.85
C GLU A 196 -32.39 -13.11 -26.54
N SER A 197 -32.72 -11.93 -26.01
CA SER A 197 -33.71 -11.03 -26.63
C SER A 197 -33.36 -10.56 -28.06
N MET A 198 -32.08 -10.60 -28.44
CA MET A 198 -31.58 -10.14 -29.74
C MET A 198 -31.14 -11.30 -30.64
N ARG A 199 -31.06 -12.52 -30.09
CA ARG A 199 -30.74 -13.71 -30.87
C ARG A 199 -31.99 -14.23 -31.56
N ARG A 200 -31.82 -14.60 -32.84
CA ARG A 200 -32.77 -15.46 -33.57
C ARG A 200 -32.49 -16.96 -33.37
N ALA A 201 -31.40 -17.29 -32.69
CA ALA A 201 -30.96 -18.65 -32.39
C ALA A 201 -31.63 -19.16 -31.10
N PRO A 202 -31.74 -20.50 -30.91
CA PRO A 202 -32.35 -21.06 -29.71
C PRO A 202 -31.63 -20.63 -28.42
N ALA A 203 -32.41 -20.51 -27.34
CA ALA A 203 -31.95 -20.11 -26.00
C ALA A 203 -30.78 -20.98 -25.52
N ARG A 204 -29.85 -20.37 -24.78
CA ARG A 204 -28.62 -21.06 -24.34
C ARG A 204 -29.00 -22.04 -23.24
N LYS A 205 -28.60 -23.31 -23.37
CA LYS A 205 -28.74 -24.26 -22.26
C LYS A 205 -27.87 -23.78 -21.10
N VAL A 206 -28.50 -23.60 -19.94
CA VAL A 206 -27.81 -23.34 -18.68
C VAL A 206 -27.25 -24.68 -18.22
N ASP A 207 -25.98 -24.94 -18.49
CA ASP A 207 -25.27 -26.01 -17.82
C ASP A 207 -24.97 -25.51 -16.41
N HIS A 208 -25.76 -25.97 -15.43
CA HIS A 208 -25.53 -25.68 -14.02
C HIS A 208 -24.18 -26.29 -13.60
N LEU A 209 -23.19 -25.44 -13.36
CA LEU A 209 -21.98 -25.76 -12.59
C LEU A 209 -22.18 -25.32 -11.14
#